data_AF-A0A2T2UT97-F1
#
_entry.id   AF-A0A2T2UT97-F1
#
_cell.length_a   1.000
_cell.length_b   1.000
_cell.length_c   1.000
_cell.angle_alpha   90.00
_cell.angle_beta   90.00
_cell.angle_gamma   90.00
#
_symmetry.space_group_name_H-M   'P 1'
#
loop_
_entity.id
_entity.type
_entity.pdbx_description
1 polymer ?
#
loop_
_entity_poly.entity_id
_entity_poly.type
_entity_poly.pdbx_seq_one_letter_code
_entity_poly.pdbx_strand_id
1 'polypeptide(L)' 'MPRTKEFDPDSVLEQAMELFWEQGYEATSAQDLVDHTGLSRSSLYNTFGSKQELYL' A
#
# COMPACT_ATOMS: atom_id res chain seq x y z
N MET A 1 16.15 -18.12 13.03
CA MET A 1 14.67 -17.98 13.00
C MET A 1 14.36 -16.58 12.51
N PRO A 2 13.80 -16.38 11.31
CA PRO A 2 13.58 -15.01 10.85
C PRO A 2 12.31 -14.46 11.52
N ARG A 3 12.50 -13.60 12.51
CA ARG A 3 11.48 -12.70 13.04
C ARG A 3 11.72 -11.31 12.44
N THR A 4 11.33 -11.15 11.19
CA THR A 4 11.23 -9.85 10.52
C THR A 4 9.98 -9.88 9.65
N LYS A 5 8.80 -9.99 10.28
CA LYS A 5 7.57 -9.53 9.64
C LYS A 5 7.40 -8.08 10.05
N GLU A 6 7.99 -7.16 9.29
CA GLU A 6 7.71 -5.72 9.50
C GLU A 6 6.28 -5.37 9.05
N PHE A 7 5.68 -6.15 8.14
CA PHE A 7 4.26 -6.14 7.79
C PHE A 7 3.95 -7.35 6.89
N ASP A 8 2.65 -7.58 6.62
CA ASP A 8 2.20 -8.57 5.64
C ASP A 8 1.86 -7.87 4.32
N PRO A 9 2.63 -8.07 3.24
CA PRO A 9 2.37 -7.42 1.95
C PRO A 9 0.97 -7.71 1.40
N ASP A 10 0.42 -8.89 1.64
CA ASP A 10 -0.91 -9.25 1.12
C ASP A 10 -2.00 -8.43 1.80
N SER A 11 -1.89 -8.24 3.12
CA SER A 11 -2.82 -7.39 3.88
C SER A 11 -2.71 -5.91 3.51
N VAL A 12 -1.51 -5.45 3.15
CA VAL A 12 -1.29 -4.06 2.72
C VAL A 12 -1.86 -3.82 1.32
N LEU A 13 -1.73 -4.81 0.42
CA LEU A 13 -2.33 -4.76 -0.89
C LEU A 13 -3.86 -4.72 -0.81
N GLU A 14 -4.45 -5.54 0.05
CA GLU A 14 -5.90 -5.56 0.28
C GLU A 14 -6.42 -4.20 0.77
N GLN A 15 -5.78 -3.62 1.80
CA GLN A 15 -6.10 -2.27 2.29
C GLN A 15 -5.96 -1.19 1.21
N ALA A 16 -4.88 -1.23 0.43
CA ALA A 16 -4.70 -0.26 -0.64
C ALA A 16 -5.74 -0.41 -1.76
N MET A 17 -6.16 -1.64 -2.06
CA MET A 17 -7.24 -1.92 -3.01
C MET A 17 -8.60 -1.44 -2.51
N GLU A 18 -8.91 -1.64 -1.22
CA GLU A 18 -10.12 -1.09 -0.58
C GLU A 18 -10.17 0.43 -0.76
N LEU A 19 -9.07 1.11 -0.47
CA LEU A 19 -8.97 2.56 -0.66
C LEU A 19 -9.17 2.98 -2.14
N PHE A 20 -8.58 2.24 -3.08
CA PHE A 20 -8.81 2.48 -4.50
C PHE A 20 -10.27 2.27 -4.92
N TRP A 21 -10.98 1.32 -4.32
CA TRP A 21 -12.40 1.08 -4.59
C TRP A 21 -13.31 2.13 -3.95
N GLU A 22 -12.96 2.67 -2.78
CA GLU A 22 -13.80 3.64 -2.06
C GLU A 22 -13.80 5.03 -2.71
N GLN A 23 -12.62 5.55 -3.08
CA GLN A 23 -12.48 6.93 -3.59
C GLN A 23 -11.97 7.00 -5.03
N GLY A 24 -11.47 5.88 -5.58
CA GLY A 24 -10.92 5.81 -6.93
C GLY A 24 -9.39 5.97 -6.96
N TYR A 25 -8.77 5.40 -7.99
CA TYR A 25 -7.32 5.45 -8.21
C TYR A 25 -6.80 6.89 -8.29
N GLU A 26 -7.43 7.76 -9.10
CA GLU A 26 -6.97 9.15 -9.29
C GLU A 26 -7.06 9.99 -8.02
N ALA A 27 -8.10 9.78 -7.20
CA ALA A 27 -8.30 10.49 -5.94
C ALA A 27 -7.36 9.99 -4.82
N THR A 28 -6.86 8.76 -4.92
CA THR A 28 -5.99 8.16 -3.90
C THR A 28 -4.55 8.64 -4.05
N SER A 29 -4.02 9.37 -3.08
CA SER A 29 -2.62 9.78 -3.08
C SER A 29 -1.71 8.75 -2.42
N ALA A 30 -0.40 8.89 -2.64
CA ALA A 30 0.60 8.13 -1.92
C ALA A 30 0.67 8.48 -0.42
N GLN A 31 0.02 9.55 0.03
CA GLN A 31 -0.14 9.86 1.45
C GLN A 31 -1.32 9.09 2.01
N ASP A 32 -2.44 9.02 1.29
CA ASP A 32 -3.62 8.28 1.73
C ASP A 32 -3.31 6.78 1.87
N LEU A 33 -2.50 6.22 0.96
CA LEU A 33 -2.01 4.85 1.08
C LEU A 33 -1.14 4.64 2.33
N VAL A 34 -0.32 5.62 2.70
CA VAL A 34 0.52 5.57 3.92
C VAL A 34 -0.35 5.65 5.16
N ASP A 35 -1.31 6.56 5.17
CA ASP A 35 -2.21 6.78 6.29
C ASP A 35 -3.16 5.59 6.50
N HIS A 36 -3.58 4.95 5.40
CA HIS A 36 -4.48 3.80 5.42
C HIS A 36 -3.76 2.49 5.76
N THR A 37 -2.58 2.24 5.18
CA THR A 37 -1.81 0.98 5.40
C THR A 37 -0.88 1.03 6.61
N GLY A 38 -0.61 2.22 7.16
CA GLY A 38 0.33 2.45 8.27
C GLY A 38 1.81 2.31 7.88
N LEU A 39 2.11 2.11 6.60
CA LEU A 39 3.48 1.98 6.09
C LEU A 39 4.06 3.29 5.63
N SER A 40 5.38 3.42 5.69
CA SER A 40 6.05 4.55 5.03
C SER A 40 5.91 4.45 3.50
N ARG A 41 5.89 5.61 2.82
CA ARG A 41 5.85 5.67 1.34
C ARG A 41 7.00 4.88 0.71
N SER A 42 8.19 4.94 1.32
CA SER A 42 9.36 4.20 0.87
C SER A 42 9.18 2.70 1.01
N SER A 43 8.56 2.21 2.08
CA SER A 43 8.26 0.78 2.25
C SER A 43 7.25 0.30 1.22
N LEU A 44 6.17 1.06 1.01
CA LEU A 44 5.16 0.75 -0.02
C LEU A 44 5.78 0.65 -1.42
N TYR A 45 6.57 1.65 -1.83
CA TYR A 45 7.20 1.62 -3.15
C TYR A 45 8.37 0.64 -3.25
N ASN A 46 9.06 0.30 -2.16
CA ASN A 46 10.05 -0.77 -2.21
C ASN A 46 9.41 -2.15 -2.36
N THR A 47 8.21 -2.34 -1.82
CA THR A 47 7.49 -3.64 -1.88
C THR A 47 6.68 -3.79 -3.15
N PHE A 48 5.95 -2.75 -3.56
CA PHE A 48 5.00 -2.77 -4.68
C PHE A 48 5.45 -1.90 -5.87
N GLY A 49 6.63 -1.29 -5.78
CA GLY A 49 7.23 -0.46 -6.82
C GLY A 49 6.62 0.95 -6.94
N SER A 50 5.37 1.05 -7.38
CA SER A 50 4.71 2.35 -7.57
C SER A 50 3.21 2.27 -7.32
N LYS A 51 2.55 3.43 -7.14
CA LYS A 51 1.08 3.50 -7.05
C LYS A 51 0.39 2.78 -8.23
N GLN A 52 0.97 2.90 -9.43
CA GLN A 52 0.42 2.25 -10.63
C GLN A 52 0.61 0.72 -10.58
N GLU A 53 1.78 0.25 -10.17
CA GLU A 53 2.05 -1.18 -10.00
C GLU A 53 1.26 -1.80 -8.85
N LEU A 54 0.85 -0.99 -7.87
CA LEU A 54 -0.03 -1.39 -6.78
C LEU A 54 -1.49 -1.53 -7.24
N TYR A 55 -1.88 -0.90 -8.35
CA TYR A 55 -3.24 -0.93 -8.89
C TYR A 55 -3.44 -1.94 -10.03
N LEU A 56 -2.38 -2.34 -10.73
CA LEU A 56 -2.41 -3.26 -11.89
C LEU A 56 -2.32 -4.73 -11.48
#